data_AF-A0A223I092-F1
#
_entry.id   AF-A0A223I092-F1
#
_cell.length_a   1.000
_cell.length_b   1.000
_cell.length_c   1.000
_cell.angle_alpha   90.00
_cell.angle_beta   90.00
_cell.angle_gamma   90.00
#
_symmetry.space_group_name_H-M   'P 1'
#
loop_
_entity.id
_entity.type
_entity.pdbx_description
1 polymer ?
#
loop_
_entity_poly.entity_id
_entity_poly.type
_entity_poly.pdbx_seq_one_letter_code
_entity_poly.pdbx_strand_id
1 'polypeptide(L)' 'MNKIDRQIEALKWQLDHDTNEKDIEIHKQALQILQNIKNGKCTSNVIHVRR' A
#
# COMPACT_ATOMS: atom_id res chain seq x y z
N MET A 1 18.73 1.10 -3.74
CA MET A 1 17.31 1.49 -3.66
C MET A 1 16.47 0.24 -3.87
N ASN A 2 15.77 -0.23 -2.83
CA ASN A 2 15.06 -1.52 -2.90
C ASN A 2 13.73 -1.38 -3.65
N LYS A 3 13.26 -2.50 -4.23
CA LYS A 3 11.99 -2.56 -4.98
C LYS A 3 10.80 -2.05 -4.15
N ILE A 4 10.80 -2.36 -2.85
CA ILE A 4 9.77 -1.93 -1.90
C ILE A 4 9.76 -0.41 -1.72
N ASP A 5 10.93 0.25 -1.64
CA ASP A 5 11.01 1.71 -1.51
C ASP A 5 10.39 2.40 -2.73
N ARG A 6 10.69 1.92 -3.94
CA ARG A 6 10.10 2.47 -5.17
C ARG A 6 8.58 2.31 -5.20
N GLN A 7 8.06 1.18 -4.70
CA GLN A 7 6.62 0.94 -4.63
C GLN A 7 5.93 1.82 -3.58
N ILE A 8 6.59 2.10 -2.44
CA ILE A 8 6.09 3.03 -1.43
C ILE A 8 6.03 4.44 -1.99
N GLU A 9 7.06 4.89 -2.71
CA GLU A 9 7.08 6.23 -3.33
C GLU A 9 6.00 6.38 -4.41
N ALA A 10 5.82 5.36 -5.25
CA ALA A 10 4.76 5.36 -6.26
C ALA A 10 3.36 5.45 -5.61
N LEU A 11 3.09 4.67 -4.57
CA LEU A 11 1.80 4.71 -3.86
C LEU A 11 1.56 6.03 -3.14
N LYS A 12 2.61 6.69 -2.62
CA LYS A 12 2.49 8.04 -2.05
C LYS A 12 2.09 9.06 -3.10
N TRP A 13 2.71 8.99 -4.28
CA TRP A 13 2.36 9.88 -5.39
C TRP A 13 0.93 9.64 -5.86
N GLN A 14 0.50 8.38 -5.96
CA GLN A 14 -0.89 8.04 -6.29
C GLN A 14 -1.86 8.59 -5.23
N LEU A 15 -1.60 8.42 -3.94
CA LEU A 15 -2.46 8.96 -2.87
C LEU A 15 -2.59 10.48 -2.87
N ASP A 16 -1.59 11.19 -3.39
CA ASP A 16 -1.59 12.65 -3.50
C ASP A 16 -2.41 13.14 -4.71
N HIS A 17 -2.48 12.33 -5.78
CA HIS A 17 -3.13 12.68 -7.05
C HIS A 17 -4.48 11.97 -7.27
N ASP A 18 -4.78 10.91 -6.51
CA ASP A 18 -6.04 10.19 -6.59
C ASP A 18 -7.18 11.00 -5.96
N THR A 19 -8.29 11.10 -6.69
CA THR A 19 -9.52 11.73 -6.21
C THR A 19 -10.61 10.70 -5.87
N ASN A 20 -10.37 9.41 -6.12
CA ASN A 20 -11.34 8.35 -5.85
C ASN A 20 -11.12 7.74 -4.46
N GLU A 21 -12.08 7.94 -3.55
CA GLU A 21 -11.99 7.49 -2.16
C GLU A 21 -11.73 5.97 -2.02
N LYS A 22 -12.30 5.16 -2.92
CA LYS A 22 -12.08 3.69 -2.90
C LYS A 22 -10.66 3.31 -3.25
N ASP A 23 -10.08 3.95 -4.27
CA ASP A 23 -8.70 3.72 -4.68
C ASP A 23 -7.73 4.25 -3.62
N ILE A 24 -8.03 5.40 -3.00
CA ILE A 24 -7.28 5.94 -1.86
C ILE A 24 -7.21 4.93 -0.71
N GLU A 25 -8.33 4.30 -0.35
CA GLU A 25 -8.33 3.29 0.71
C GLU A 25 -7.46 2.07 0.35
N ILE A 26 -7.56 1.58 -0.89
CA ILE A 26 -6.74 0.45 -1.37
C ILE A 26 -5.26 0.83 -1.37
N HIS A 27 -4.91 2.03 -1.83
CA HIS A 27 -3.54 2.53 -1.85
C HIS A 27 -2.97 2.72 -0.45
N LYS A 28 -3.77 3.22 0.51
CA LYS A 28 -3.38 3.29 1.94
C LYS A 28 -3.11 1.92 2.52
N GLN A 29 -3.98 0.94 2.26
CA GLN A 29 -3.79 -0.44 2.72
C GLN A 29 -2.52 -1.07 2.13
N ALA A 30 -2.31 -0.92 0.82
CA ALA A 30 -1.12 -1.40 0.14
C ALA A 30 0.17 -0.77 0.70
N LEU A 31 0.14 0.54 0.97
CA LEU A 31 1.26 1.27 1.55
C LEU A 31 1.58 0.78 2.96
N GLN A 32 0.57 0.54 3.79
CA GLN A 32 0.74 -0.01 5.13
C GLN A 32 1.37 -1.42 5.10
N ILE A 33 0.92 -2.28 4.18
CA ILE A 33 1.49 -3.62 4.01
C ILE A 33 2.96 -3.54 3.61
N LEU A 34 3.30 -2.70 2.63
CA LEU A 34 4.69 -2.54 2.18
C LEU A 34 5.60 -1.98 3.28
N GLN A 35 5.10 -1.05 4.10
CA GLN A 35 5.83 -0.53 5.26
C GLN A 35 6.01 -1.59 6.35
N ASN A 36 5.01 -2.44 6.59
CA ASN A 36 5.09 -3.54 7.53
C ASN A 36 6.13 -4.59 7.07
N ILE A 37 6.12 -4.96 5.79
CA ILE A 37 7.13 -5.86 5.19
C ILE A 37 8.52 -5.24 5.31
N LYS A 38 8.67 -3.94 5.00
CA LYS A 38 9.94 -3.22 5.14
C LYS A 38 10.46 -3.24 6.59
N ASN A 39 9.57 -3.16 7.56
CA ASN A 39 9.89 -3.23 8.99
C ASN A 39 10.00 -4.67 9.54
N GLY A 40 9.90 -5.69 8.69
CA GLY A 40 9.96 -7.11 9.11
C GLY A 40 8.74 -7.58 9.90
N LYS A 41 7.65 -6.80 9.94
CA LYS A 41 6.37 -7.19 10.57
C LYS A 41 5.49 -7.83 9.51
N CYS A 42 5.55 -9.15 9.35
CA CYS A 42 4.62 -9.88 8.48
C CYS A 42 3.20 -9.86 9.08
N THR A 43 2.32 -9.00 8.58
CA THR A 43 0.89 -9.02 8.93
C THR A 43 0.11 -9.81 7.89
N SER A 44 -0.12 -11.09 8.19
CA SER A 44 -0.95 -12.04 7.43
C SER A 44 -2.44 -11.67 7.55
N ASN A 45 -2.87 -10.55 6.97
CA ASN A 45 -4.29 -10.24 6.83
C ASN A 45 -4.48 -9.27 5.66
N VAL A 46 -4.29 -9.77 4.45
CA VAL A 46 -4.74 -9.07 3.25
C VAL A 46 -6.17 -9.54 3.00
N ILE A 47 -7.09 -8.59 3.11
CA ILE A 47 -8.54 -8.76 3.04
C ILE A 47 -8.93 -9.63 1.83
N HIS A 48 -9.69 -10.68 2.13
CA HIS A 48 -10.38 -11.52 1.17
C HIS A 48 -11.38 -10.65 0.39
N VAL A 49 -11.04 -10.22 -0.82
CA VAL A 49 -12.02 -9.66 -1.77
C VAL A 49 -12.97 -10.79 -2.11
N ARG A 50 -14.11 -10.87 -1.41
CA ARG A 50 -15.24 -11.70 -1.82
C ARG A 50 -15.81 -11.06 -3.09
N ARG A 51 -15.53 -11.73 -4.20
CA ARG A 51 -16.23 -11.56 -5.47
C ARG A 51 -17.64 -12.10 -5.37
#